data_AF-A0A536J131-F1
#
_entry.id   AF-A0A536J131-F1
#
_cell.length_a   1.000
_cell.length_b   1.000
_cell.length_c   1.000
_cell.angle_alpha   90.00
_cell.angle_beta   90.00
_cell.angle_gamma   90.00
#
_symmetry.space_group_name_H-M   'P 1'
#
loop_
_entity.id
_entity.type
_entity.pdbx_description
1 polymer ?
#
loop_
_entity_poly.entity_id
_entity_poly.type
_entity_poly.pdbx_seq_one_letter_code
_entity_poly.pdbx_strand_id
1 'polypeptide(L)'
;MARVLHFQLYGLPEHRLERLHAQFDMLGSARVWRSGAPWVASSQSRSLFEMEFFRHLKNAEARGLSAAGFVKMAGDETDALIITIFMRDLSAEYGIRTSIRDEDHPLAKLRRLDFESGRLPGGQSLEDVLAKRPVIKKVQGERIFFYPPAFRLHSQGPPSPEWAYALCGIRAYAPTLLEAEQEALKILRGFGHLGG
;
A
#
# COMPACT_ATOMS: atom_id res chain seq x y z
N MET A 1 3.98 16.19 13.04
CA MET A 1 3.21 15.06 13.59
C MET A 1 3.52 13.82 12.77
N ALA A 2 3.73 12.66 13.37
CA ALA A 2 3.92 11.43 12.60
C ALA A 2 2.57 11.01 12.01
N ARG A 3 2.46 10.99 10.68
CA ARG A 3 1.27 10.51 9.97
C ARG A 3 1.12 9.01 10.20
N VAL A 4 -0.10 8.55 10.46
CA VAL A 4 -0.42 7.14 10.66
C VAL A 4 -1.55 6.76 9.73
N LEU A 5 -1.36 5.66 9.00
CA LEU A 5 -2.37 5.08 8.13
C LEU A 5 -2.97 3.88 8.86
N HIS A 6 -4.25 4.00 9.21
CA HIS A 6 -5.01 2.92 9.85
C HIS A 6 -5.74 2.11 8.79
N PHE A 7 -5.82 0.80 8.97
CA PHE A 7 -6.59 -0.06 8.07
C PHE A 7 -7.39 -1.10 8.83
N GLN A 8 -8.51 -1.50 8.24
CA GLN A 8 -9.52 -2.38 8.83
C GLN A 8 -10.02 -3.35 7.76
N LEU A 9 -10.29 -4.59 8.17
CA LEU A 9 -10.81 -5.66 7.33
C LEU A 9 -12.09 -6.22 7.97
N TYR A 10 -13.12 -6.40 7.14
CA TYR A 10 -14.45 -6.81 7.60
C TYR A 10 -14.92 -8.06 6.88
N GLY A 11 -15.51 -9.00 7.60
CA GLY A 11 -16.14 -10.19 7.02
C GLY A 11 -15.17 -11.28 6.58
N LEU A 12 -13.88 -11.20 6.96
CA LEU A 12 -12.95 -12.30 6.74
C LEU A 12 -13.26 -13.47 7.70
N PRO A 13 -13.43 -14.70 7.20
CA PRO A 13 -13.65 -15.89 8.04
C PRO A 13 -12.45 -16.22 8.93
N GLU A 14 -12.71 -16.76 10.13
CA GLU A 14 -11.64 -17.02 11.11
C GLU A 14 -10.55 -17.96 10.61
N HIS A 15 -10.90 -18.99 9.82
CA HIS A 15 -9.93 -19.94 9.26
C HIS A 15 -8.96 -19.30 8.24
N ARG A 16 -9.20 -18.06 7.80
CA ARG A 16 -8.31 -17.31 6.90
C ARG A 16 -7.39 -16.34 7.63
N LEU A 17 -7.59 -16.11 8.93
CA LEU A 17 -6.83 -15.12 9.68
C LEU A 17 -5.33 -15.46 9.76
N GLU A 18 -4.98 -16.74 9.89
CA GLU A 18 -3.58 -17.17 9.89
C GLU A 18 -2.87 -16.81 8.57
N ARG A 19 -3.56 -17.04 7.43
CA ARG A 19 -3.05 -16.65 6.11
C ARG A 19 -2.93 -15.13 5.98
N LEU A 20 -3.89 -14.37 6.52
CA LEU A 20 -3.81 -12.91 6.53
C LEU A 20 -2.56 -12.42 7.28
N HIS A 21 -2.29 -12.96 8.47
CA HIS A 21 -1.08 -12.64 9.24
C HIS A 21 0.19 -12.94 8.42
N ALA A 22 0.27 -14.11 7.80
CA ALA A 22 1.39 -14.45 6.92
C ALA A 22 1.53 -13.49 5.73
N GLN A 23 0.44 -12.99 5.15
CA GLN A 23 0.48 -11.98 4.08
C GLN A 23 1.05 -10.63 4.56
N PHE A 24 0.72 -10.21 5.79
CA PHE A 24 1.31 -9.01 6.41
C PHE A 24 2.81 -9.21 6.72
N ASP A 25 3.21 -10.38 7.19
CA ASP A 25 4.63 -10.71 7.42
C ASP A 25 5.44 -10.71 6.11
N MET A 26 4.88 -11.28 5.05
CA MET A 26 5.47 -11.22 3.71
C MET A 26 5.61 -9.78 3.22
N LEU A 27 4.57 -8.95 3.38
CA LEU A 27 4.62 -7.53 3.01
C LEU A 27 5.68 -6.77 3.84
N GLY A 28 5.74 -7.05 5.14
CA GLY A 28 6.70 -6.45 6.06
C GLY A 28 8.15 -6.77 5.72
N SER A 29 8.42 -7.99 5.25
CA SER A 29 9.76 -8.47 4.88
C SER A 29 10.17 -8.16 3.44
N ALA A 30 9.23 -7.87 2.54
CA ALA A 30 9.53 -7.66 1.12
C ALA A 30 10.30 -6.36 0.83
N ARG A 31 10.35 -5.41 1.77
CA ARG A 31 11.07 -4.15 1.62
C ARG A 31 11.44 -3.53 2.96
N VAL A 32 12.32 -2.54 2.93
CA VAL A 32 12.63 -1.72 4.10
C VAL A 32 11.55 -0.65 4.27
N TRP A 33 10.93 -0.63 5.44
CA TRP A 33 9.95 0.37 5.87
C TRP A 33 10.63 1.45 6.72
N ARG A 34 10.31 2.72 6.47
CA ARG A 34 11.00 3.84 7.14
C ARG A 34 10.65 3.98 8.62
N SER A 35 9.40 3.70 8.98
CA SER A 35 8.87 3.94 10.33
C SER A 35 8.36 2.67 11.01
N GLY A 36 8.77 1.51 10.49
CA GLY A 36 8.30 0.18 10.92
C GLY A 36 7.39 -0.49 9.89
N ALA A 37 7.47 -1.82 9.81
CA ALA A 37 6.65 -2.63 8.92
C ALA A 37 5.16 -2.54 9.29
N PRO A 38 4.25 -2.70 8.31
CA PRO A 38 2.84 -2.88 8.60
C PRO A 38 2.62 -4.17 9.38
N TRP A 39 1.66 -4.14 10.29
CA TRP A 39 1.28 -5.27 11.12
C TRP A 39 -0.23 -5.31 11.24
N VAL A 40 -0.78 -6.48 11.56
CA VAL A 40 -2.23 -6.68 11.67
C VAL A 40 -2.58 -7.37 12.98
N ALA A 41 -3.70 -6.96 13.56
CA ALA A 41 -4.28 -7.55 14.75
C ALA A 41 -5.57 -8.27 14.38
N SER A 42 -5.83 -9.43 15.00
CA SER A 42 -7.10 -10.14 14.87
C SER A 42 -7.41 -10.96 16.12
N SER A 43 -8.48 -11.77 16.09
CA SER A 43 -8.76 -12.74 17.15
C SER A 43 -7.69 -13.83 17.31
N GLN A 44 -6.77 -13.98 16.36
CA GLN A 44 -5.64 -14.92 16.43
C GLN A 44 -4.33 -14.31 16.94
N SER A 45 -4.30 -12.99 17.17
CA SER A 45 -3.13 -12.32 17.73
C SER A 45 -2.78 -12.86 19.12
N ARG A 46 -1.47 -13.04 19.37
CA ARG A 46 -0.95 -13.60 20.63
C ARG A 46 -0.17 -12.57 21.47
N SER A 47 0.26 -11.48 20.84
CA SER A 47 0.92 -10.38 21.53
C SER A 47 -0.11 -9.56 22.30
N LEU A 48 0.23 -9.19 23.55
CA LEU A 48 -0.65 -8.41 24.42
C LEU A 48 -1.12 -7.11 23.75
N PHE A 49 -0.22 -6.39 23.08
CA PHE A 49 -0.57 -5.13 22.43
C PHE A 49 -1.59 -5.34 21.30
N GLU A 50 -1.39 -6.33 20.44
CA GLU A 50 -2.28 -6.60 19.32
C GLU A 50 -3.66 -7.04 19.80
N MET A 51 -3.70 -7.92 20.80
CA MET A 51 -4.93 -8.39 21.42
C MET A 51 -5.73 -7.22 21.98
N GLU A 52 -5.07 -6.32 22.71
CA GLU A 52 -5.70 -5.16 23.32
C GLU A 52 -6.16 -4.14 22.28
N PHE A 53 -5.32 -3.84 21.30
CA PHE A 53 -5.65 -2.98 20.18
C PHE A 53 -6.90 -3.47 19.44
N PHE A 54 -6.93 -4.76 19.09
CA PHE A 54 -8.06 -5.34 18.37
C PHE A 54 -9.33 -5.36 19.23
N ARG A 55 -9.20 -5.69 20.52
CA ARG A 55 -10.32 -5.67 21.48
C ARG A 55 -10.95 -4.29 21.58
N HIS A 56 -10.14 -3.24 21.71
CA HIS A 56 -10.63 -1.86 21.75
C HIS A 56 -11.38 -1.47 20.48
N LEU A 57 -10.84 -1.80 19.30
CA LEU A 57 -11.50 -1.52 18.03
C LEU A 57 -12.80 -2.29 17.86
N LYS A 58 -12.81 -3.58 18.24
CA LYS A 58 -14.01 -4.43 18.16
C LYS A 58 -15.14 -3.94 19.06
N ASN A 59 -14.81 -3.32 20.20
CA ASN A 59 -15.78 -2.72 21.11
C ASN A 59 -16.30 -1.36 20.61
N ALA A 60 -15.48 -0.61 19.87
CA ALA A 60 -15.83 0.71 19.36
C ALA A 60 -16.55 0.69 17.99
N GLU A 61 -16.32 -0.33 17.17
CA GLU A 61 -16.90 -0.45 15.83
C GLU A 61 -18.12 -1.38 15.76
N ALA A 62 -18.90 -1.21 14.68
CA ALA A 62 -20.04 -2.07 14.37
C ALA A 62 -19.62 -3.51 14.00
N ARG A 63 -20.60 -4.42 14.05
CA ARG A 63 -20.44 -5.86 13.78
C ARG A 63 -19.68 -6.11 12.46
N GLY A 64 -18.75 -7.07 12.50
CA GLY A 64 -18.09 -7.62 11.31
C GLY A 64 -16.60 -7.31 11.16
N LEU A 65 -15.98 -6.58 12.08
CA LEU A 65 -14.52 -6.38 12.09
C LEU A 65 -13.80 -7.72 12.32
N SER A 66 -12.98 -8.13 11.34
CA SER A 66 -12.21 -9.37 11.39
C SER A 66 -10.74 -9.13 11.75
N ALA A 67 -10.17 -8.04 11.26
CA ALA A 67 -8.79 -7.67 11.53
C ALA A 67 -8.58 -6.15 11.36
N ALA A 68 -7.56 -5.61 12.01
CA ALA A 68 -7.20 -4.18 11.89
C ALA A 68 -5.73 -3.95 12.22
N GLY A 69 -5.16 -2.89 11.70
CA GLY A 69 -3.78 -2.52 11.98
C GLY A 69 -3.49 -1.08 11.61
N PHE A 70 -2.23 -0.70 11.70
CA PHE A 70 -1.76 0.58 11.19
C PHE A 70 -0.30 0.52 10.77
N VAL A 71 0.12 1.48 9.96
CA VAL A 71 1.53 1.74 9.67
C VAL A 71 1.85 3.21 9.92
N LYS A 72 3.01 3.47 10.52
CA LYS A 72 3.53 4.83 10.67
C LYS A 72 4.16 5.26 9.35
N MET A 73 3.98 6.51 8.99
CA MET A 73 4.43 7.07 7.71
C MET A 73 5.55 8.08 7.95
N ALA A 74 6.60 8.03 7.13
CA ALA A 74 7.69 9.03 7.14
C ALA A 74 7.96 9.59 5.75
N GLY A 75 7.24 10.69 5.43
CA GLY A 75 7.60 11.64 4.37
C GLY A 75 7.58 11.12 2.93
N ASP A 76 7.10 9.89 2.69
CA ASP A 76 7.00 9.28 1.36
C ASP A 76 5.60 8.71 1.16
N GLU A 77 4.99 9.03 0.03
CA GLU A 77 3.64 8.58 -0.37
C GLU A 77 3.63 7.12 -0.82
N THR A 78 4.80 6.55 -1.12
CA THR A 78 4.93 5.19 -1.65
C THR A 78 4.48 4.14 -0.64
N ASP A 79 4.80 4.31 0.65
CA ASP A 79 4.35 3.40 1.72
C ASP A 79 2.81 3.35 1.79
N ALA A 80 2.14 4.49 1.65
CA ALA A 80 0.68 4.60 1.71
C ALA A 80 0.05 3.93 0.49
N LEU A 81 0.67 4.12 -0.67
CA LEU A 81 0.21 3.52 -1.91
C LEU A 81 0.37 1.99 -1.91
N ILE A 82 1.49 1.46 -1.43
CA ILE A 82 1.71 0.02 -1.31
C ILE A 82 0.65 -0.59 -0.39
N ILE A 83 0.36 0.04 0.76
CA ILE A 83 -0.71 -0.42 1.64
C ILE A 83 -2.07 -0.34 0.95
N THR A 84 -2.33 0.73 0.19
CA THR A 84 -3.59 0.89 -0.55
C THR A 84 -3.82 -0.22 -1.56
N ILE A 85 -2.81 -0.53 -2.37
CA ILE A 85 -2.85 -1.63 -3.35
C ILE A 85 -3.02 -2.97 -2.62
N PHE A 86 -2.25 -3.20 -1.56
CA PHE A 86 -2.34 -4.43 -0.78
C PHE A 86 -3.73 -4.65 -0.17
N MET A 87 -4.33 -3.63 0.43
CA MET A 87 -5.69 -3.75 0.98
C MET A 87 -6.74 -3.97 -0.12
N ARG A 88 -6.59 -3.33 -1.28
CA ARG A 88 -7.41 -3.61 -2.46
C ARG A 88 -7.29 -5.07 -2.88
N ASP A 89 -6.07 -5.59 -2.97
CA ASP A 89 -5.80 -6.97 -3.38
C ASP A 89 -6.40 -7.97 -2.38
N LEU A 90 -6.28 -7.73 -1.07
CA LEU A 90 -6.95 -8.54 -0.04
C LEU A 90 -8.48 -8.48 -0.17
N SER A 91 -9.03 -7.30 -0.44
CA SER A 91 -10.46 -7.13 -0.70
C SER A 91 -10.93 -7.96 -1.89
N ALA A 92 -10.16 -7.96 -2.99
CA ALA A 92 -10.45 -8.75 -4.18
C ALA A 92 -10.31 -10.26 -3.93
N GLU A 93 -9.20 -10.67 -3.31
CA GLU A 93 -8.85 -12.07 -3.07
C GLU A 93 -9.89 -12.76 -2.17
N TYR A 94 -10.30 -12.10 -1.09
CA TYR A 94 -11.22 -12.68 -0.12
C TYR A 94 -12.67 -12.30 -0.35
N GLY A 95 -12.97 -11.40 -1.30
CA GLY A 95 -14.32 -10.87 -1.51
C GLY A 95 -14.85 -10.10 -0.28
N ILE A 96 -13.95 -9.43 0.46
CA ILE A 96 -14.25 -8.76 1.72
C ILE A 96 -14.26 -7.23 1.56
N ARG A 97 -14.79 -6.55 2.57
CA ARG A 97 -14.63 -5.10 2.70
C ARG A 97 -13.33 -4.78 3.43
N THR A 98 -12.57 -3.83 2.89
CA THR A 98 -11.42 -3.24 3.57
C THR A 98 -11.58 -1.72 3.66
N SER A 99 -11.04 -1.11 4.70
CA SER A 99 -11.04 0.34 4.89
C SER A 99 -9.66 0.82 5.24
N ILE A 100 -9.28 1.99 4.73
CA ILE A 100 -8.06 2.73 5.04
C ILE A 100 -8.49 4.11 5.52
N ARG A 101 -7.91 4.58 6.62
CA ARG A 101 -8.07 5.94 7.12
C ARG A 101 -6.70 6.59 7.21
N ASP A 102 -6.58 7.74 6.57
CA ASP A 102 -5.34 8.47 6.43
C ASP A 102 -5.65 9.96 6.22
N GLU A 103 -5.25 10.80 7.19
CA GLU A 103 -5.60 12.21 7.18
C GLU A 103 -5.00 12.98 5.98
N ASP A 104 -3.91 12.46 5.39
CA ASP A 104 -3.16 13.07 4.29
C ASP A 104 -3.06 12.15 3.05
N HIS A 105 -4.07 11.31 2.80
CA HIS A 105 -4.02 10.30 1.73
C HIS A 105 -3.66 10.89 0.34
N PRO A 106 -2.69 10.30 -0.41
CA PRO A 106 -2.21 10.85 -1.69
C PRO A 106 -3.30 10.84 -2.78
N LEU A 107 -4.23 9.89 -2.71
CA LEU A 107 -5.41 9.86 -3.57
C LEU A 107 -6.45 10.90 -3.10
N ALA A 108 -6.55 12.00 -3.84
CA ALA A 108 -7.64 12.98 -3.79
C ALA A 108 -7.96 13.62 -2.41
N LYS A 109 -6.99 13.66 -1.46
CA LYS A 109 -7.24 14.10 -0.07
C LYS A 109 -8.38 13.32 0.61
N LEU A 110 -8.60 12.07 0.19
CA LEU A 110 -9.65 11.24 0.75
C LEU A 110 -9.18 10.72 2.10
N ARG A 111 -9.74 11.27 3.18
CA ARG A 111 -9.43 10.86 4.56
C ARG A 111 -9.74 9.38 4.84
N ARG A 112 -10.52 8.77 3.95
CA ARG A 112 -10.95 7.38 4.00
C ARG A 112 -11.04 6.81 2.60
N LEU A 113 -10.49 5.61 2.42
CA LEU A 113 -10.71 4.76 1.24
C LEU A 113 -11.32 3.45 1.70
N ASP A 114 -12.40 3.04 1.03
CA ASP A 114 -12.99 1.73 1.26
C ASP A 114 -12.84 0.92 -0.04
N PHE A 115 -12.67 -0.39 0.10
CA PHE A 115 -12.75 -1.34 -1.02
C PHE A 115 -13.76 -2.42 -0.70
N GLU A 116 -14.48 -2.85 -1.72
CA GLU A 116 -15.37 -4.00 -1.69
C GLU A 116 -15.09 -4.86 -2.92
N SER A 117 -14.70 -6.12 -2.70
CA SER A 117 -14.26 -7.03 -3.76
C SER A 117 -13.23 -6.39 -4.73
N GLY A 118 -12.29 -5.61 -4.18
CA GLY A 118 -11.23 -4.95 -4.95
C GLY A 118 -11.62 -3.69 -5.71
N ARG A 119 -12.85 -3.19 -5.53
CA ARG A 119 -13.36 -1.97 -6.19
C ARG A 119 -13.62 -0.87 -5.17
N LEU A 120 -13.45 0.38 -5.61
CA LEU A 120 -13.85 1.57 -4.85
C LEU A 120 -15.38 1.69 -4.77
N PRO A 121 -15.93 2.48 -3.83
CA PRO A 121 -17.35 2.79 -3.81
C PRO A 121 -17.77 3.39 -5.15
N GLY A 122 -18.81 2.83 -5.77
CA GLY A 122 -19.21 3.19 -7.14
C GLY A 122 -18.60 2.31 -8.24
N GLY A 123 -17.86 1.26 -7.88
CA GLY A 123 -17.43 0.20 -8.81
C GLY A 123 -16.15 0.49 -9.60
N GLN A 124 -15.52 1.64 -9.39
CA GLN A 124 -14.28 2.03 -10.07
C GLN A 124 -13.09 1.18 -9.63
N SER A 125 -12.13 0.96 -10.53
CA SER A 125 -10.84 0.38 -10.15
C SER A 125 -9.94 1.41 -9.48
N LEU A 126 -9.00 0.95 -8.66
CA LEU A 126 -7.99 1.81 -8.05
C LEU A 126 -7.07 2.42 -9.14
N GLU A 127 -6.75 1.64 -10.16
CA GLU A 127 -5.90 2.02 -11.29
C GLU A 127 -6.47 3.21 -12.06
N ASP A 128 -7.78 3.22 -12.33
CA ASP A 128 -8.45 4.33 -13.03
C ASP A 128 -8.32 5.66 -12.26
N VAL A 129 -8.27 5.59 -10.93
CA VAL A 129 -8.08 6.76 -10.07
C VAL A 129 -6.62 7.17 -10.03
N LEU A 130 -5.69 6.20 -9.96
CA LEU A 130 -4.24 6.43 -9.93
C LEU A 130 -3.69 6.97 -11.26
N ALA A 131 -4.23 6.55 -12.41
CA ALA A 131 -3.78 6.89 -13.76
C ALA A 131 -3.73 8.41 -14.07
N LYS A 132 -4.13 9.26 -13.12
CA LYS A 132 -4.10 10.71 -13.22
C LYS A 132 -2.77 11.34 -12.80
N ARG A 133 -1.95 10.71 -11.93
CA ARG A 133 -0.71 11.33 -11.41
C ARG A 133 0.40 10.30 -11.12
N PRO A 134 1.68 10.66 -11.33
CA PRO A 134 2.79 9.86 -10.86
C PRO A 134 2.95 10.00 -9.35
N VAL A 135 3.50 8.96 -8.73
CA VAL A 135 3.84 8.90 -7.31
C VAL A 135 5.33 9.16 -7.17
N ILE A 136 5.73 10.03 -6.25
CA ILE A 136 7.11 10.50 -6.15
C ILE A 136 7.73 10.03 -4.84
N LYS A 137 8.78 9.22 -4.96
CA LYS A 137 9.61 8.76 -3.86
C LYS A 137 10.90 9.56 -3.81
N LYS A 138 11.22 10.15 -2.66
CA LYS A 138 12.47 10.89 -2.43
C LYS A 138 13.46 10.02 -1.65
N VAL A 139 14.65 9.77 -2.18
CA VAL A 139 15.68 8.93 -1.54
C VAL A 139 17.03 9.63 -1.68
N GLN A 140 17.67 9.96 -0.56
CA GLN A 140 19.01 10.58 -0.53
C GLN A 140 19.14 11.82 -1.43
N GLY A 141 18.10 12.64 -1.54
CA GLY A 141 18.08 13.83 -2.41
C GLY A 141 17.59 13.56 -3.84
N GLU A 142 17.59 12.31 -4.28
CA GLU A 142 17.09 11.89 -5.59
C GLU A 142 15.58 11.65 -5.59
N ARG A 143 14.96 11.79 -6.77
CA ARG A 143 13.53 11.55 -7.00
C ARG A 143 13.33 10.37 -7.93
N ILE A 144 12.59 9.38 -7.45
CA ILE A 144 12.07 8.26 -8.24
C ILE A 144 10.59 8.55 -8.52
N PHE A 145 10.21 8.49 -9.79
CA PHE A 145 8.83 8.63 -10.22
C PHE A 145 8.25 7.26 -10.53
N PHE A 146 7.09 6.93 -9.96
CA PHE A 146 6.32 5.74 -10.27
C PHE A 146 5.06 6.13 -11.02
N TYR A 147 4.83 5.49 -12.16
CA TYR A 147 3.68 5.73 -13.03
C TYR A 147 2.78 4.51 -12.97
N PRO A 148 1.52 4.67 -12.53
CA PRO A 148 0.58 3.55 -12.44
C PRO A 148 0.25 3.00 -13.83
N PRO A 149 -0.26 1.74 -13.90
CA PRO A 149 -0.83 1.19 -15.12
C PRO A 149 -1.85 2.16 -15.71
N ALA A 150 -1.90 2.23 -17.04
CA ALA A 150 -2.72 3.18 -17.79
C ALA A 150 -2.41 4.70 -17.62
N PHE A 151 -1.36 5.08 -16.86
CA PHE A 151 -0.92 6.47 -16.78
C PHE A 151 -0.45 7.00 -18.15
N ARG A 152 -0.95 8.16 -18.56
CA ARG A 152 -0.58 8.82 -19.82
C ARG A 152 0.22 10.09 -19.57
N LEU A 153 1.53 10.04 -19.80
CA LEU A 153 2.38 11.24 -19.79
C LEU A 153 2.64 11.69 -21.22
N HIS A 154 1.77 12.52 -21.80
CA HIS A 154 1.95 13.12 -23.13
C HIS A 154 2.25 12.12 -24.29
N SER A 155 2.12 10.82 -24.05
CA SER A 155 2.53 9.75 -24.95
C SER A 155 1.35 9.27 -25.80
N GLN A 156 1.51 9.30 -27.12
CA GLN A 156 0.51 8.78 -28.09
C GLN A 156 0.51 7.24 -28.21
N GLY A 157 1.35 6.54 -27.44
CA GLY A 157 1.43 5.07 -27.42
C GLY A 157 0.32 4.43 -26.58
N PRO A 158 0.04 3.13 -26.80
CA PRO A 158 -0.94 2.39 -26.00
C PRO A 158 -0.53 2.35 -24.52
N PRO A 159 -1.49 2.37 -23.58
CA PRO A 159 -1.20 2.25 -22.15
C PRO A 159 -0.49 0.93 -21.85
N SER A 160 0.59 0.98 -21.06
CA SER A 160 1.23 -0.22 -20.55
C SER A 160 0.37 -0.83 -19.41
N PRO A 161 0.22 -2.16 -19.36
CA PRO A 161 -0.39 -2.83 -18.21
C PRO A 161 0.54 -2.86 -16.97
N GLU A 162 1.82 -2.55 -17.16
CA GLU A 162 2.85 -2.58 -16.11
C GLU A 162 3.04 -1.21 -15.43
N TRP A 163 3.62 -1.22 -14.24
CA TRP A 163 4.11 -0.01 -13.58
C TRP A 163 5.36 0.49 -14.30
N ALA A 164 5.39 1.76 -14.67
CA ALA A 164 6.63 2.37 -15.13
C ALA A 164 7.34 3.09 -13.97
N TYR A 165 8.66 3.13 -13.99
CA TYR A 165 9.43 3.94 -13.06
C TYR A 165 10.52 4.73 -13.79
N ALA A 166 10.84 5.92 -13.28
CA ALA A 166 11.89 6.77 -13.82
C ALA A 166 12.77 7.35 -12.70
N LEU A 167 14.07 7.29 -12.91
CA LEU A 167 15.11 7.86 -12.04
C LEU A 167 16.37 8.12 -12.88
N CYS A 168 17.16 9.15 -12.53
CA CYS A 168 18.46 9.42 -13.15
C CYS A 168 18.46 9.44 -14.70
N GLY A 169 17.37 9.91 -15.32
CA GLY A 169 17.21 9.93 -16.79
C GLY A 169 16.87 8.57 -17.43
N ILE A 170 16.78 7.50 -16.66
CA ILE A 170 16.37 6.15 -17.09
C ILE A 170 14.87 5.98 -16.87
N ARG A 171 14.21 5.25 -17.78
CA ARG A 171 12.83 4.79 -17.62
C ARG A 171 12.75 3.30 -17.90
N ALA A 172 12.05 2.57 -17.04
CA ALA A 172 11.84 1.13 -17.16
C ALA A 172 10.45 0.74 -16.61
N TYR A 173 10.14 -0.55 -16.66
CA TYR A 173 8.83 -1.12 -16.33
C TYR A 173 8.97 -2.33 -15.42
N ALA A 174 7.97 -2.58 -14.58
CA ALA A 174 7.84 -3.78 -13.78
C ALA A 174 6.36 -4.16 -13.58
N PRO A 175 6.04 -5.45 -13.41
CA PRO A 175 4.65 -5.90 -13.22
C PRO A 175 3.94 -5.25 -12.03
N THR A 176 4.65 -5.04 -10.91
CA THR A 176 4.08 -4.45 -9.69
C THR A 176 4.80 -3.20 -9.22
N LEU A 177 4.12 -2.36 -8.43
CA LEU A 177 4.75 -1.20 -7.77
C LEU A 177 5.92 -1.63 -6.86
N LEU A 178 5.79 -2.76 -6.17
CA LEU A 178 6.81 -3.25 -5.26
C LEU A 178 8.09 -3.64 -6.00
N GLU A 179 7.97 -4.36 -7.12
CA GLU A 179 9.11 -4.70 -7.98
C GLU A 179 9.72 -3.45 -8.62
N ALA A 180 8.88 -2.53 -9.12
CA ALA A 180 9.35 -1.24 -9.65
C ALA A 180 10.19 -0.49 -8.60
N GLU A 181 9.73 -0.47 -7.34
CA GLU A 181 10.45 0.16 -6.25
C GLU A 181 11.78 -0.55 -5.95
N GLN A 182 11.78 -1.88 -5.88
CA GLN A 182 12.98 -2.67 -5.61
C GLN A 182 14.06 -2.46 -6.69
N GLU A 183 13.69 -2.51 -7.97
CA GLU A 183 14.62 -2.29 -9.09
C GLU A 183 15.12 -0.85 -9.13
N ALA A 184 14.24 0.15 -8.92
CA ALA A 184 14.67 1.55 -8.85
C ALA A 184 15.68 1.79 -7.70
N LEU A 185 15.43 1.21 -6.52
CA LEU A 185 16.35 1.31 -5.37
C LEU A 185 17.66 0.55 -5.60
N LYS A 186 17.63 -0.55 -6.36
CA LYS A 186 18.84 -1.28 -6.76
C LYS A 186 19.70 -0.45 -7.71
N ILE A 187 19.09 0.18 -8.72
CA ILE A 187 19.78 1.09 -9.65
C ILE A 187 20.39 2.28 -8.90
N LEU A 188 19.62 2.92 -8.01
CA LEU A 188 20.11 4.06 -7.22
C LEU A 188 21.31 3.68 -6.34
N ARG A 189 21.25 2.50 -5.69
CA ARG A 189 22.39 1.96 -4.93
C ARG A 189 23.59 1.74 -5.85
N GLY A 190 23.40 1.20 -7.04
CA GLY A 190 24.46 0.99 -8.03
C GLY A 190 25.18 2.29 -8.42
N PHE A 191 24.45 3.39 -8.64
CA PHE A 191 25.05 4.69 -8.93
C PHE A 191 25.89 5.25 -7.76
N GLY A 192 25.46 5.02 -6.51
CA GLY A 192 26.24 5.40 -5.34
C GLY A 192 27.59 4.69 -5.20
N HIS A 193 27.77 3.52 -5.83
CA HIS A 193 29.03 2.77 -5.83
C HIS A 193 29.95 3.12 -7.02
N LEU A 194 29.44 3.80 -8.05
CA LEU A 194 30.21 4.18 -9.24
C LEU A 194 30.82 5.59 -9.15
N GLY A 195 30.45 6.37 -8.13
CA GLY A 195 30.96 7.72 -7.88
C GLY A 195 31.77 7.86 -6.59
N GLY A 196 32.17 6.75 -5.97
CA GLY A 196 33.02 6.69 -4.76
C GLY A 196 34.45 6.31 -5.08
#